data_AF-A0A126RFC7-F1
#
_entry.id   AF-A0A126RFC7-F1
#
_cell.length_a   1.000
_cell.length_b   1.000
_cell.length_c   1.000
_cell.angle_alpha   90.00
_cell.angle_beta   90.00
_cell.angle_gamma   90.00
#
_symmetry.space_group_name_H-M   'P 1'
#
loop_
_entity.id
_entity.type
_entity.pdbx_description
1 polymer ?
#
loop_
_entity_poly.entity_id
_entity_poly.type
_entity_poly.pdbx_seq_one_letter_code
_entity_poly.pdbx_strand_id
1 'polypeptide(L)'
;MEQSATHGSDPDPLRITADPALVRAIGGALTVFATLMARKGIESLEETANLLGIYAVLTDEIAPDEALILGCWAGMLRDAAEGISVESTNKGGDQQGDQAQ
;
A
#
# COMPACT_ATOMS: atom_id res chain seq x y z
N MET A 1 15.36 -55.55 -11.36
CA MET A 1 14.12 -55.00 -10.79
C MET A 1 14.44 -54.79 -9.32
N GLU A 2 14.56 -53.60 -8.75
CA GLU A 2 14.16 -52.25 -9.16
C GLU A 2 15.19 -51.27 -8.59
N GLN A 3 15.67 -50.34 -9.41
CA GLN A 3 16.35 -49.14 -8.94
C GLN A 3 15.26 -48.13 -8.58
N SER A 4 14.88 -48.04 -7.30
CA SER A 4 14.00 -46.97 -6.82
C SER A 4 14.81 -45.72 -6.56
N ALA A 5 15.14 -45.02 -7.64
CA ALA A 5 15.45 -43.61 -7.61
C ALA A 5 14.13 -42.82 -7.63
N THR A 6 13.74 -42.24 -6.50
CA THR A 6 12.83 -41.09 -6.46
C THR A 6 13.37 -40.14 -5.40
N HIS A 7 14.33 -39.31 -5.81
CA HIS A 7 14.09 -37.91 -6.18
C HIS A 7 13.88 -37.09 -4.92
N GLY A 8 14.94 -36.36 -4.55
CA GLY A 8 14.96 -35.48 -3.40
C GLY A 8 13.84 -34.47 -3.48
N SER A 9 13.07 -34.38 -2.40
CA SER A 9 12.27 -33.21 -2.11
C SER A 9 13.21 -32.12 -1.59
N ASP A 10 14.01 -31.55 -2.48
CA ASP A 10 14.53 -30.20 -2.26
C ASP A 10 13.30 -29.28 -2.14
N PRO A 11 13.17 -28.47 -1.07
CA PRO A 11 12.17 -27.42 -1.07
C PRO A 11 12.53 -26.47 -2.20
N ASP A 12 11.70 -26.42 -3.24
CA ASP A 12 11.85 -25.47 -4.34
C ASP A 12 11.98 -24.05 -3.75
N PRO A 13 13.17 -23.42 -3.81
CA PRO A 13 13.44 -22.16 -3.11
C PRO A 13 12.66 -20.97 -3.68
N LEU A 14 11.86 -21.20 -4.72
CA LEU A 14 11.03 -20.19 -5.39
C LEU A 14 9.54 -20.34 -5.11
N ARG A 15 9.10 -21.30 -4.28
CA ARG A 15 7.72 -21.28 -3.76
C ARG A 15 7.58 -20.17 -2.73
N ILE A 16 7.39 -18.95 -3.20
CA ILE A 16 6.81 -17.87 -2.41
C ILE A 16 5.43 -18.37 -1.99
N THR A 17 5.34 -18.90 -0.78
CA THR A 17 4.07 -19.36 -0.20
C THR A 17 3.38 -18.10 0.30
N ALA A 18 2.89 -17.28 -0.63
CA ALA A 18 2.20 -16.05 -0.32
C ALA A 18 0.81 -16.37 0.21
N ASP A 19 0.41 -15.68 1.27
CA ASP A 19 -0.95 -15.76 1.80
C ASP A 19 -1.97 -15.36 0.70
N PRO A 20 -2.99 -16.18 0.42
CA PRO A 20 -3.95 -15.92 -0.65
C PRO A 20 -4.72 -14.60 -0.48
N ALA A 21 -5.03 -14.20 0.76
CA ALA A 21 -5.73 -12.94 1.04
C ALA A 21 -4.82 -11.74 0.74
N LEU A 22 -3.53 -11.83 1.09
CA LEU A 22 -2.55 -10.82 0.72
C LEU A 22 -2.41 -10.67 -0.79
N VAL A 23 -2.31 -11.77 -1.55
CA VAL A 23 -2.22 -11.71 -3.02
C VAL A 23 -3.44 -11.02 -3.61
N ARG A 24 -4.63 -11.31 -3.06
CA ARG A 24 -5.87 -10.70 -3.51
C ARG A 24 -5.95 -9.21 -3.16
N ALA A 25 -5.55 -8.84 -1.94
CA ALA A 25 -5.45 -7.44 -1.50
C ALA A 25 -4.51 -6.63 -2.39
N ILE A 26 -3.35 -7.20 -2.78
CA ILE A 26 -2.43 -6.57 -3.75
C ILE A 26 -3.15 -6.34 -5.07
N GLY A 27 -3.83 -7.35 -5.62
CA GLY A 27 -4.57 -7.23 -6.88
C GLY A 27 -5.69 -6.18 -6.82
N GLY A 28 -6.42 -6.14 -5.70
CA GLY A 28 -7.48 -5.17 -5.45
C GLY A 28 -6.94 -3.74 -5.35
N ALA A 29 -5.90 -3.52 -4.55
CA ALA A 29 -5.23 -2.22 -4.45
C ALA A 29 -4.70 -1.74 -5.81
N LEU A 30 -4.00 -2.60 -6.56
CA LEU A 30 -3.50 -2.27 -7.91
C LEU A 30 -4.61 -1.89 -8.88
N THR A 31 -5.78 -2.52 -8.77
CA THR A 31 -6.95 -2.15 -9.58
C THR A 31 -7.45 -0.75 -9.25
N VAL A 32 -7.50 -0.38 -7.96
CA VAL A 32 -7.83 0.99 -7.53
C VAL A 32 -6.82 1.98 -8.10
N PHE A 33 -5.51 1.72 -7.96
CA PHE A 33 -4.47 2.58 -8.52
C PHE A 33 -4.55 2.69 -10.05
N ALA A 34 -4.76 1.58 -10.76
CA ALA A 34 -4.90 1.58 -12.22
C ALA A 34 -6.12 2.42 -12.66
N THR A 35 -7.22 2.33 -11.91
CA THR A 35 -8.43 3.14 -12.16
C THR A 35 -8.15 4.62 -11.97
N LEU A 36 -7.41 4.99 -10.92
CA LEU A 36 -6.99 6.36 -10.66
C LEU A 36 -6.03 6.88 -11.75
N MET A 37 -5.06 6.07 -12.19
CA MET A 37 -4.15 6.43 -13.28
C MET A 37 -4.86 6.54 -14.65
N ALA A 38 -5.92 5.76 -14.87
CA ALA A 38 -6.73 5.83 -16.08
C ALA A 38 -7.63 7.09 -16.12
N ARG A 39 -8.05 7.60 -14.95
CA ARG A 39 -8.59 8.96 -14.83
C ARG A 39 -7.45 9.92 -15.16
N LYS A 40 -7.63 10.81 -16.13
CA LYS A 40 -6.64 11.85 -16.48
C LYS A 40 -6.53 12.86 -15.33
N GLY A 41 -5.75 12.55 -14.30
CA GLY A 41 -5.50 13.40 -13.15
C GLY A 41 -4.41 12.80 -12.25
N ILE A 42 -3.57 13.67 -11.68
CA ILE A 42 -2.72 13.28 -10.55
C ILE A 42 -3.63 13.34 -9.32
N GLU A 43 -4.20 12.20 -8.95
CA GLU A 43 -5.04 12.08 -7.76
C GLU A 43 -4.18 12.30 -6.51
N SER A 44 -4.72 13.02 -5.53
CA SER A 44 -3.98 13.28 -4.29
C SER A 44 -3.78 11.99 -3.49
N LEU A 45 -2.76 11.97 -2.62
CA LEU A 45 -2.51 10.84 -1.73
C LEU A 45 -3.69 10.61 -0.76
N GLU A 46 -4.35 11.68 -0.33
CA GLU A 46 -5.56 11.63 0.49
C GLU A 46 -6.74 11.00 -0.25
N GLU A 47 -6.98 11.40 -1.51
CA GLU A 47 -8.06 10.85 -2.33
C GLU A 47 -7.83 9.36 -2.63
N THR A 48 -6.57 8.99 -2.88
CA THR A 48 -6.14 7.60 -3.03
C THR A 48 -6.40 6.77 -1.76
N ALA A 49 -6.05 7.31 -0.59
CA ALA A 49 -6.30 6.67 0.70
C ALA A 49 -7.81 6.46 0.94
N ASN A 50 -8.62 7.47 0.61
CA ASN A 50 -10.07 7.40 0.77
C ASN A 50 -10.70 6.33 -0.14
N LEU A 51 -10.31 6.28 -1.43
CA LEU A 51 -10.78 5.25 -2.35
C LEU A 51 -10.37 3.84 -1.91
N LEU A 52 -9.14 3.67 -1.44
CA LEU A 52 -8.67 2.37 -0.94
C LEU A 52 -9.44 1.95 0.32
N GLY A 53 -9.77 2.90 1.20
CA GLY A 53 -10.63 2.65 2.37
C GLY A 53 -12.04 2.24 1.99
N ILE A 54 -12.66 2.89 1.00
CA ILE A 54 -13.98 2.48 0.47
C ILE A 54 -13.90 1.07 -0.11
N TYR A 55 -12.85 0.77 -0.87
CA TYR A 55 -12.64 -0.56 -1.44
C TYR A 55 -12.48 -1.63 -0.34
N ALA A 56 -11.77 -1.33 0.75
CA ALA A 56 -11.69 -2.22 1.90
C ALA A 56 -13.07 -2.53 2.49
N VAL A 57 -13.91 -1.51 2.71
CA VAL A 57 -15.28 -1.68 3.23
C VAL A 57 -16.15 -2.52 2.30
N LEU A 58 -16.05 -2.33 0.98
CA LEU A 58 -16.79 -3.12 0.00
C LEU A 58 -16.34 -4.60 -0.03
N THR A 59 -15.06 -4.85 0.24
CA THR A 59 -14.48 -6.19 0.24
C THR A 59 -14.79 -6.95 1.53
N ASP A 60 -15.08 -6.26 2.64
CA ASP A 60 -15.27 -6.85 3.97
C ASP A 60 -16.38 -7.92 4.02
N GLU A 61 -17.45 -7.73 3.25
CA GLU A 61 -18.58 -8.68 3.20
C GLU A 61 -18.19 -10.02 2.57
N ILE A 62 -17.20 -10.04 1.67
CA ILE A 62 -16.83 -11.20 0.85
C ILE A 62 -15.49 -11.80 1.27
N ALA A 63 -14.56 -10.96 1.74
CA ALA A 63 -13.20 -11.32 2.10
C ALA A 63 -12.68 -10.40 3.24
N PRO A 64 -13.05 -10.68 4.50
CA PRO A 64 -12.70 -9.82 5.63
C PRO A 64 -11.18 -9.71 5.86
N ASP A 65 -10.43 -10.79 5.66
CA ASP A 65 -8.96 -10.76 5.80
C ASP A 65 -8.30 -9.85 4.74
N GLU A 66 -8.85 -9.83 3.52
CA GLU A 66 -8.42 -8.93 2.46
C GLU A 66 -8.76 -7.47 2.80
N ALA A 67 -9.97 -7.24 3.30
CA ALA A 67 -10.46 -5.93 3.71
C ALA A 67 -9.62 -5.33 4.84
N LEU A 68 -9.19 -6.14 5.82
CA LEU A 68 -8.30 -5.69 6.90
C LEU A 68 -6.95 -5.21 6.37
N ILE A 69 -6.36 -5.93 5.41
CA ILE A 69 -5.08 -5.55 4.79
C ILE A 69 -5.24 -4.24 4.02
N LEU A 70 -6.30 -4.12 3.21
CA LEU A 70 -6.60 -2.92 2.43
C LEU A 70 -6.87 -1.71 3.33
N GLY A 71 -7.61 -1.90 4.43
CA GLY A 71 -7.89 -0.86 5.41
C GLY A 71 -6.63 -0.37 6.14
N CYS A 72 -5.72 -1.29 6.49
CA CYS A 72 -4.42 -0.94 7.05
C CYS A 72 -3.59 -0.07 6.09
N TRP A 73 -3.57 -0.43 4.80
CA TRP A 73 -2.88 0.36 3.79
C TRP A 73 -3.52 1.73 3.56
N ALA A 74 -4.85 1.82 3.55
CA ALA A 74 -5.57 3.09 3.47
C ALA A 74 -5.21 4.01 4.64
N GLY A 75 -5.11 3.47 5.86
CA GLY A 75 -4.64 4.21 7.04
C GLY A 75 -3.22 4.75 6.87
N MET A 76 -2.27 3.90 6.46
CA MET A 76 -0.88 4.35 6.23
C MET A 76 -0.77 5.42 5.14
N LEU A 77 -1.54 5.32 4.06
CA LEU A 77 -1.55 6.35 3.01
C LEU A 77 -2.12 7.68 3.53
N ARG A 78 -3.12 7.63 4.41
CA ARG A 78 -3.68 8.81 5.07
C ARG A 78 -2.66 9.46 6.01
N ASP A 79 -2.01 8.66 6.86
CA ASP A 79 -0.96 9.15 7.75
C ASP A 79 0.18 9.81 6.96
N ALA A 80 0.55 9.23 5.82
CA ALA A 80 1.54 9.82 4.92
C ALA A 80 1.07 11.14 4.29
N ALA A 81 -0.20 11.23 3.88
CA ALA A 81 -0.78 12.48 3.34
C ALA A 81 -0.77 13.61 4.39
N GLU A 82 -1.12 13.29 5.62
CA GLU A 82 -1.11 14.23 6.75
C GLU A 82 0.33 14.61 7.15
N GLY A 83 1.26 13.65 7.18
CA GLY A 83 2.68 13.89 7.50
C GLY A 83 3.42 14.74 6.47
N ILE A 84 3.17 14.53 5.17
CA ILE A 84 3.75 15.34 4.08
C ILE A 84 3.27 16.81 4.16
N SER A 85 2.05 17.04 4.67
CA SER A 85 1.48 18.37 4.88
C SER A 85 2.17 19.14 6.01
N VAL A 86 2.59 18.47 7.08
CA VAL A 86 3.27 19.12 8.21
C VAL A 86 4.68 19.61 7.85
N GLU A 87 5.45 18.83 7.06
CA GLU A 87 6.83 19.18 6.72
C GLU A 87 6.94 20.41 5.80
N SER A 88 5.91 20.68 4.98
CA SER A 88 5.89 21.81 4.05
C SER A 88 5.57 23.17 4.71
N THR A 89 5.23 23.19 6.00
CA THR A 89 4.95 24.42 6.76
C THR A 89 6.12 24.91 7.63
N ASN A 90 7.24 24.17 7.72
CA ASN A 90 8.33 24.47 8.67
C ASN A 90 9.61 25.09 8.06
N LYS A 91 9.51 25.82 6.93
CA LYS A 91 10.66 26.53 6.33
C LYS A 91 10.39 28.02 6.05
N GLY A 92 9.93 28.74 7.07
CA GLY A 92 9.76 30.19 6.97
C GLY A 92 9.92 30.86 8.33
N GLY A 93 11.14 31.00 8.83
CA GLY A 93 11.30 31.73 10.09
C GLY A 93 12.69 31.96 10.66
N ASP A 94 13.79 31.68 9.97
CA ASP A 94 15.13 31.99 10.53
C ASP A 94 16.00 32.68 9.47
N GLN A 95 15.73 33.97 9.24
CA GLN A 95 16.66 34.93 8.62
C GLN A 95 16.01 36.31 8.65
N GLN A 96 16.24 37.08 9.72
CA GLN A 96 16.50 38.53 9.64
C GLN A 96 16.79 39.06 11.04
N GLY A 97 18.01 39.54 11.27
CA GLY A 97 18.29 40.43 12.39
C GLY A 97 19.53 40.11 13.19
N ASP A 98 20.71 40.16 12.56
CA ASP A 98 21.89 40.65 13.29
C ASP A 98 22.79 41.44 12.34
N GLN A 99 22.36 42.68 12.09
CA GLN A 99 23.23 43.76 11.67
C GLN A 99 22.95 44.97 12.55
N ALA A 100 23.59 45.00 13.71
CA ALA A 100 23.98 46.23 14.40
C ALA A 100 24.85 45.89 15.62
N GLN A 101 26.16 45.93 15.48
CA GLN A 101 27.03 46.93 16.12
C GLN A 101 28.51 46.68 15.85
#